data_AF-A0AAV4VCN7-F1
#
_entry.id   AF-A0AAV4VCN7-F1
#
_cell.length_a   1.000
_cell.length_b   1.000
_cell.length_c   1.000
_cell.angle_alpha   90.00
_cell.angle_beta   90.00
_cell.angle_gamma   90.00
#
_symmetry.space_group_name_H-M   'P 1'
#
loop_
_entity.id
_entity.type
_entity.pdbx_description
1 polymer ?
#
loop_
_entity_poly.entity_id
_entity_poly.type
_entity_poly.pdbx_seq_one_letter_code
_entity_poly.pdbx_strand_id
1 'polypeptide(L)'
;MEDPKIMKYFKEVETSNSMNDSNIQKKVNKDPASTIEIDSDLKIEKGALLIVEIGNKLCCPFPIIAKALLLYHRFMKVCPENKRKPDCIAAGVLSISIKLCDHDIKLKKIILEFYYSQNKKKFQEPATINQPSYKRLKKMNHNLVLIQYYIYNALSYNLECEIAHEIVLPYLAQLQATSDVDKSTVAYLCCTTMKLLSTFYFCRKCIQYTAKEIAMACLHFTFVSSGSEVHSFKAILKREIAAVEDLGKLNDIVDNMILVSDVSTLSIT
;
A
#
# COMPACT_ATOMS: atom_id res chain seq x y z
N MET A 1 37.32 3.97 -8.96
CA MET A 1 37.12 2.74 -9.76
C MET A 1 35.65 2.44 -9.70
N GLU A 2 34.92 2.94 -10.68
CA GLU A 2 33.45 2.90 -10.74
C GLU A 2 32.98 1.66 -11.51
N ASP A 3 31.89 1.07 -11.05
CA ASP A 3 31.39 -0.23 -11.48
C ASP A 3 30.70 -0.15 -12.87
N PRO A 4 31.21 -0.85 -13.91
CA PRO A 4 30.77 -0.71 -15.30
C PRO A 4 29.33 -1.15 -15.59
N LYS A 5 28.58 -1.68 -14.60
CA LYS A 5 27.17 -2.04 -14.76
C LYS A 5 26.20 -0.86 -14.65
N ILE A 6 26.56 0.20 -13.92
CA ILE A 6 25.69 1.37 -13.70
C ILE A 6 25.68 2.29 -14.93
N MET A 7 26.78 2.31 -15.69
CA MET A 7 26.93 3.17 -16.87
C MET A 7 26.15 2.70 -18.11
N LYS A 8 25.60 1.48 -18.08
CA LYS A 8 24.79 0.92 -19.18
C LYS A 8 23.35 1.42 -19.16
N TYR A 9 22.78 1.65 -17.97
CA TYR A 9 21.42 2.15 -17.81
C TYR A 9 21.25 3.63 -18.24
N PHE A 10 22.29 4.45 -18.12
CA PHE A 10 22.21 5.86 -18.52
C PHE A 10 22.40 6.10 -20.03
N LYS A 11 23.07 5.20 -20.76
CA LYS A 11 23.29 5.36 -22.21
C LYS A 11 22.09 4.94 -23.08
N GLU A 12 21.20 4.10 -22.57
CA GLU A 12 20.03 3.65 -23.35
C GLU A 12 18.85 4.64 -23.29
N VAL A 13 18.87 5.61 -22.36
CA VAL A 13 17.84 6.65 -22.23
C VAL A 13 18.14 7.89 -23.09
N GLU A 14 19.41 8.13 -23.44
CA GLU A 14 19.81 9.32 -24.23
C GLU A 14 19.74 9.12 -25.75
N THR A 15 19.55 7.89 -26.26
CA THR A 15 19.50 7.61 -27.71
C THR A 15 18.10 7.58 -28.34
N SER A 16 17.03 7.84 -27.58
CA SER A 16 15.65 7.85 -28.11
C SER A 16 15.07 9.23 -28.43
N ASN A 17 15.86 10.30 -28.38
CA ASN A 17 15.44 11.64 -28.79
C ASN A 17 16.24 12.15 -30.00
N SER A 18 16.04 11.55 -31.17
CA SER A 18 16.18 12.28 -32.43
C SER A 18 15.34 11.69 -33.56
N MET A 19 14.49 12.55 -34.12
CA MET A 19 14.00 12.57 -35.50
C MET A 19 12.80 11.70 -35.93
N ASN A 20 11.78 12.46 -36.37
CA ASN A 20 10.90 12.31 -37.53
C ASN A 20 9.47 11.76 -37.33
N ASP A 21 8.56 12.74 -37.26
CA ASP A 21 7.23 12.71 -37.87
C ASP A 21 7.29 12.24 -39.34
N SER A 22 6.48 11.21 -39.63
CA SER A 22 5.66 11.00 -40.84
C SER A 22 5.65 9.53 -41.29
N ASN A 23 4.43 9.04 -41.54
CA ASN A 23 4.07 7.81 -42.25
C ASN A 23 4.38 6.47 -41.55
N ILE A 24 3.31 5.76 -41.15
CA ILE A 24 2.78 4.61 -41.91
C ILE A 24 1.52 4.08 -41.16
N GLN A 25 0.36 4.35 -41.75
CA GLN A 25 -0.82 3.51 -41.56
C GLN A 25 -0.58 2.14 -42.20
N LYS A 26 -1.09 1.09 -41.53
CA LYS A 26 -1.41 -0.25 -42.06
C LYS A 26 -0.21 -1.14 -42.45
N LYS A 27 0.10 -2.08 -41.56
CA LYS A 27 0.05 -3.51 -41.92
C LYS A 27 -0.25 -4.36 -40.68
N VAL A 28 -1.51 -4.80 -40.63
CA VAL A 28 -1.96 -5.93 -39.84
C VAL A 28 -1.13 -7.13 -40.28
N ASN A 29 -0.38 -7.74 -39.35
CA ASN A 29 -0.02 -9.15 -39.43
C ASN A 29 -0.17 -9.76 -38.05
N LYS A 30 -1.09 -10.72 -37.99
CA LYS A 30 -1.34 -11.64 -36.89
C LYS A 30 -0.14 -12.58 -36.77
N ASP A 31 0.38 -12.75 -35.55
CA ASP A 31 0.73 -14.05 -34.96
C ASP A 31 1.10 -13.86 -33.47
N PRO A 32 0.99 -14.92 -32.65
CA PRO A 32 0.23 -14.86 -31.40
C PRO A 32 1.07 -14.56 -30.16
N ALA A 33 0.47 -13.79 -29.24
CA ALA A 33 0.57 -13.93 -27.79
C ALA A 33 1.92 -14.41 -27.22
N SER A 34 2.92 -13.53 -27.21
CA SER A 34 3.78 -13.44 -26.02
C SER A 34 3.05 -12.55 -25.01
N THR A 35 2.03 -13.11 -24.38
CA THR A 35 1.44 -12.50 -23.18
C THR A 35 2.56 -12.47 -22.16
N ILE A 36 3.20 -11.31 -22.00
CA ILE A 36 3.90 -11.00 -20.76
C ILE A 36 2.80 -11.09 -19.71
N GLU A 37 2.73 -12.22 -19.01
CA GLU A 37 1.93 -12.34 -17.79
C GLU A 37 2.52 -11.31 -16.83
N ILE A 38 1.94 -10.11 -16.83
CA ILE A 38 2.18 -9.13 -15.79
C ILE A 38 1.65 -9.80 -14.53
N ASP A 39 2.61 -10.28 -13.73
CA ASP A 39 2.47 -11.04 -12.50
C ASP A 39 1.16 -10.70 -11.78
N SER A 40 0.26 -11.68 -11.66
CA SER A 40 -1.11 -11.48 -11.15
C SER A 40 -1.16 -10.86 -9.75
N ASP A 41 -0.03 -10.90 -9.03
CA ASP A 41 0.20 -10.36 -7.70
C ASP A 41 0.42 -8.84 -7.64
N LEU A 42 0.71 -8.18 -8.77
CA LEU A 42 0.83 -6.72 -8.89
C LEU A 42 -0.53 -6.02 -9.11
N LYS A 43 -1.62 -6.78 -9.21
CA LYS A 43 -2.96 -6.24 -9.40
C LYS A 43 -3.44 -5.56 -8.11
N ILE A 44 -3.60 -4.24 -8.17
CA ILE A 44 -4.24 -3.50 -7.08
C ILE A 44 -5.70 -3.97 -6.96
N GLU A 45 -6.02 -4.60 -5.83
CA GLU A 45 -7.36 -5.09 -5.58
C GLU A 45 -8.33 -3.93 -5.28
N LYS A 46 -9.54 -4.01 -5.83
CA LYS A 46 -10.59 -2.99 -5.60
C LYS A 46 -10.88 -2.79 -4.11
N GLY A 47 -10.82 -3.85 -3.30
CA GLY A 47 -10.99 -3.76 -1.85
C GLY A 47 -9.89 -2.95 -1.17
N ALA A 48 -8.64 -3.07 -1.61
CA ALA A 48 -7.52 -2.29 -1.09
C ALA A 48 -7.68 -0.79 -1.36
N LEU A 49 -8.09 -0.41 -2.58
CA LEU A 49 -8.39 0.99 -2.92
C LEU A 49 -9.50 1.57 -2.04
N LEU A 50 -10.58 0.81 -1.83
CA LEU A 50 -11.68 1.22 -0.97
C LEU A 50 -11.25 1.40 0.50
N ILE A 51 -10.37 0.54 1.02
CA ILE A 51 -9.83 0.68 2.37
C ILE A 51 -9.12 2.03 2.53
N VAL A 52 -8.30 2.41 1.55
CA VAL A 52 -7.54 3.68 1.61
C VAL A 52 -8.47 4.88 1.43
N GLU A 53 -9.38 4.84 0.44
CA GLU A 53 -10.34 5.92 0.20
C GLU A 53 -11.20 6.20 1.46
N ILE A 54 -11.78 5.14 2.04
CA ILE A 54 -12.62 5.28 3.23
C ILE A 54 -11.79 5.59 4.47
N GLY A 55 -10.61 4.99 4.62
CA GLY A 55 -9.68 5.30 5.71
C GLY A 55 -9.33 6.78 5.75
N ASN A 56 -9.04 7.37 4.59
CA ASN A 56 -8.76 8.80 4.45
C ASN A 56 -10.00 9.67 4.77
N LYS A 57 -11.19 9.30 4.28
CA LYS A 57 -12.45 10.01 4.61
C LYS A 57 -12.79 9.97 6.10
N LEU A 58 -12.41 8.88 6.77
CA LEU A 58 -12.57 8.71 8.20
C LEU A 58 -11.46 9.40 9.02
N CYS A 59 -10.46 9.98 8.37
CA CYS A 59 -9.24 10.55 8.98
C CYS A 59 -8.45 9.52 9.80
N CYS A 60 -8.43 8.26 9.38
CA CYS A 60 -7.63 7.22 10.04
C CYS A 60 -6.14 7.48 9.81
N PRO A 61 -5.29 7.37 10.85
CA PRO A 61 -3.84 7.34 10.68
C PRO A 61 -3.40 6.21 9.74
N PHE A 62 -2.37 6.47 8.93
CA PHE A 62 -1.80 5.48 7.99
C PHE A 62 -1.49 4.12 8.62
N PRO A 63 -0.95 4.01 9.86
CA PRO A 63 -0.77 2.72 10.53
C PRO A 63 -2.03 1.85 10.57
N ILE A 64 -3.20 2.45 10.80
CA ILE A 64 -4.48 1.75 10.83
C ILE A 64 -4.85 1.23 9.43
N ILE A 65 -4.66 2.08 8.42
CA ILE A 65 -4.93 1.74 7.02
C ILE A 65 -3.99 0.61 6.55
N ALA A 66 -2.70 0.68 6.88
CA ALA A 66 -1.72 -0.35 6.55
C ALA A 66 -2.04 -1.70 7.21
N LYS A 67 -2.43 -1.71 8.50
CA LYS A 67 -2.90 -2.93 9.17
C LYS A 67 -4.16 -3.49 8.51
N ALA A 68 -5.09 -2.64 8.09
CA ALA A 68 -6.30 -3.06 7.38
C ALA A 68 -5.97 -3.70 6.01
N LEU A 69 -5.03 -3.11 5.26
CA LEU A 69 -4.55 -3.66 3.99
C LEU A 69 -3.85 -5.01 4.18
N LEU A 70 -2.99 -5.15 5.19
CA LEU A 70 -2.37 -6.44 5.51
C LEU A 70 -3.41 -7.52 5.84
N LEU A 71 -4.38 -7.21 6.71
CA LEU A 71 -5.45 -8.14 7.05
C LEU A 71 -6.29 -8.50 5.83
N TYR A 72 -6.56 -7.52 4.95
CA TYR A 72 -7.27 -7.74 3.70
C TYR A 72 -6.53 -8.75 2.81
N HIS A 73 -5.24 -8.52 2.53
CA HIS A 73 -4.44 -9.40 1.67
C HIS A 73 -4.25 -10.79 2.27
N ARG A 74 -4.03 -10.89 3.59
CA ARG A 74 -3.98 -12.17 4.31
C ARG A 74 -5.30 -12.93 4.18
N PHE A 75 -6.42 -12.24 4.38
CA PHE A 75 -7.75 -12.84 4.24
C PHE A 75 -8.00 -13.33 2.80
N MET A 76 -7.70 -12.51 1.78
CA MET A 76 -7.86 -12.90 0.38
C MET A 76 -6.97 -14.07 -0.02
N LYS A 77 -5.79 -14.22 0.61
CA LYS A 77 -4.93 -15.40 0.45
C LYS A 77 -5.54 -16.68 1.03
N VAL A 78 -6.20 -16.60 2.18
CA VAL A 78 -6.82 -17.76 2.82
C VAL A 78 -8.16 -18.13 2.14
N CYS A 79 -8.88 -17.14 1.62
CA CYS A 79 -10.20 -17.33 1.02
C CYS A 79 -10.27 -16.77 -0.43
N PRO A 80 -9.51 -17.34 -1.39
CA PRO A 80 -9.45 -16.83 -2.76
C PRO A 80 -10.79 -16.97 -3.51
N GLU A 81 -11.57 -18.00 -3.23
CA GLU A 81 -12.88 -18.26 -3.85
C GLU A 81 -14.05 -17.53 -3.14
N ASN A 82 -13.76 -16.52 -2.32
CA ASN A 82 -14.78 -15.86 -1.54
C ASN A 82 -15.84 -15.20 -2.44
N LYS A 83 -17.07 -15.70 -2.34
CA LYS A 83 -18.24 -15.16 -3.06
C LYS A 83 -18.74 -13.83 -2.50
N ARG A 84 -18.24 -13.39 -1.33
CA ARG A 84 -18.63 -12.11 -0.72
C ARG A 84 -18.01 -10.94 -1.49
N LYS A 85 -18.74 -9.82 -1.53
CA LYS A 85 -18.27 -8.60 -2.19
C LYS A 85 -17.01 -8.07 -1.48
N PRO A 86 -15.97 -7.66 -2.23
CA PRO A 86 -14.71 -7.16 -1.67
C PRO A 86 -14.93 -5.96 -0.74
N ASP A 87 -15.91 -5.11 -1.04
CA ASP A 87 -16.27 -3.94 -0.26
C ASP A 87 -16.73 -4.29 1.18
N CYS A 88 -17.43 -5.42 1.32
CA CYS A 88 -17.88 -5.91 2.62
C CYS A 88 -16.69 -6.37 3.47
N ILE A 89 -15.73 -7.05 2.84
CA ILE A 89 -14.50 -7.49 3.49
C ILE A 89 -13.65 -6.27 3.87
N ALA A 90 -13.49 -5.31 2.96
CA ALA A 90 -12.81 -4.03 3.19
C ALA A 90 -13.37 -3.27 4.41
N ALA A 91 -14.70 -3.18 4.52
CA ALA A 91 -15.34 -2.59 5.70
C ALA A 91 -15.05 -3.37 6.99
N GLY A 92 -15.04 -4.70 6.90
CA GLY A 92 -14.72 -5.60 8.00
C GLY A 92 -13.30 -5.39 8.53
N VAL A 93 -12.30 -5.51 7.65
CA VAL A 93 -10.88 -5.39 8.01
C VAL A 93 -10.50 -3.98 8.49
N LEU A 94 -11.08 -2.92 7.90
CA LEU A 94 -10.85 -1.57 8.38
C LEU A 94 -11.44 -1.38 9.78
N SER A 95 -12.66 -1.86 10.01
CA SER A 95 -13.27 -1.79 11.35
C SER A 95 -12.52 -2.63 12.38
N ILE A 96 -11.94 -3.77 12.01
CA ILE A 96 -11.09 -4.56 12.90
C ILE A 96 -9.83 -3.76 13.24
N SER A 97 -9.16 -3.19 12.24
CA SER A 97 -7.91 -2.46 12.43
C SER A 97 -8.08 -1.20 13.30
N ILE A 98 -9.20 -0.49 13.14
CA ILE A 98 -9.56 0.64 14.01
C ILE A 98 -9.66 0.19 15.47
N LYS A 99 -10.29 -0.96 15.73
CA LYS A 99 -10.39 -1.53 17.09
C LYS A 99 -9.04 -1.99 17.63
N LEU A 100 -8.19 -2.59 16.79
CA LEU A 100 -6.86 -3.05 17.20
C LEU A 100 -5.91 -1.90 17.57
N CYS A 101 -6.12 -0.72 17.01
CA CYS A 101 -5.31 0.47 17.28
C CYS A 101 -5.98 1.42 18.29
N ASP A 102 -7.01 0.98 19.01
CA ASP A 102 -7.76 1.77 20.00
C ASP A 102 -8.22 3.15 19.49
N HIS A 103 -8.58 3.23 18.20
CA HIS A 103 -9.01 4.49 17.59
C HIS A 103 -10.52 4.65 17.67
N ASP A 104 -10.99 5.76 18.24
CA ASP A 104 -12.42 5.99 18.50
C ASP A 104 -13.19 6.42 17.24
N ILE A 105 -13.60 5.43 16.44
CA ILE A 105 -14.52 5.63 15.32
C ILE A 105 -15.75 4.74 15.52
N LYS A 106 -16.92 5.38 15.62
CA LYS A 106 -18.20 4.68 15.72
C LYS A 106 -18.44 3.82 14.48
N LEU A 107 -18.82 2.56 14.69
CA LEU A 107 -19.14 1.58 13.63
C LEU A 107 -20.15 2.13 12.60
N LYS A 108 -21.13 2.91 13.07
CA LYS A 108 -22.11 3.59 12.23
C LYS A 108 -21.46 4.48 11.17
N LYS A 109 -20.42 5.24 11.54
CA LYS A 109 -19.70 6.14 10.62
C LYS A 109 -19.02 5.34 9.52
N ILE A 110 -18.35 4.24 9.89
CA ILE A 110 -17.71 3.32 8.93
C ILE A 110 -18.73 2.80 7.91
N ILE A 111 -19.87 2.29 8.39
CA ILE A 111 -20.93 1.76 7.52
C ILE A 111 -21.46 2.81 6.56
N LEU A 112 -21.69 4.03 7.04
CA LEU A 112 -22.20 5.12 6.22
C LEU A 112 -21.20 5.51 5.14
N GLU A 113 -19.90 5.62 5.46
CA GLU A 113 -18.88 5.95 4.47
C GLU A 113 -18.76 4.88 3.37
N PHE A 114 -18.75 3.60 3.73
CA PHE A 114 -18.79 2.51 2.74
C PHE A 114 -20.08 2.52 1.91
N TYR A 115 -21.22 2.85 2.54
CA TYR A 115 -22.49 2.96 1.83
C TYR A 115 -22.49 4.11 0.82
N TYR A 116 -21.95 5.28 1.18
CA TYR A 116 -21.87 6.45 0.31
C TYR A 116 -20.94 6.23 -0.87
N SER A 117 -19.78 5.59 -0.65
CA SER A 117 -18.85 5.24 -1.73
C SER A 117 -19.51 4.30 -2.76
N GLN A 118 -20.34 3.36 -2.32
CA GLN A 118 -21.08 2.47 -3.22
C GLN A 118 -22.27 3.12 -3.92
N ASN A 119 -23.07 3.92 -3.20
CA ASN A 119 -24.41 4.27 -3.68
C ASN A 119 -24.54 5.67 -4.26
N LYS A 120 -23.52 6.54 -4.20
CA LYS A 120 -23.47 7.96 -4.65
C LYS A 120 -24.61 8.88 -4.17
N LYS A 121 -25.70 8.33 -3.63
CA LYS A 121 -26.86 8.99 -3.06
C LYS A 121 -26.67 9.06 -1.55
N LYS A 122 -26.93 10.24 -0.99
CA LYS A 122 -26.92 10.44 0.46
C LYS A 122 -28.01 9.57 1.10
N PHE A 123 -27.60 8.53 1.82
CA PHE A 123 -28.37 7.92 2.89
C PHE A 123 -28.89 9.00 3.84
N GLN A 124 -30.21 9.08 3.95
CA GLN A 124 -30.82 9.90 4.99
C GLN A 124 -30.74 9.13 6.31
N GLU A 125 -30.00 9.70 7.26
CA GLU A 125 -29.88 9.14 8.59
C GLU A 125 -31.28 9.07 9.23
N PRO A 126 -31.68 7.90 9.77
CA PRO A 126 -33.02 7.75 10.32
C PRO A 126 -33.22 8.66 11.53
N ALA A 127 -34.24 9.52 11.47
CA ALA A 127 -34.64 10.36 12.59
C ALA A 127 -35.41 9.56 13.67
N THR A 128 -36.06 8.46 13.28
CA THR A 128 -36.86 7.62 14.18
C THR A 128 -36.65 6.13 13.94
N ILE A 129 -36.86 5.33 14.99
CA ILE A 129 -36.64 3.86 15.02
C ILE A 129 -37.55 3.12 14.03
N ASN A 130 -38.73 3.67 13.74
CA ASN A 130 -39.72 3.04 12.87
C ASN A 130 -39.44 3.23 11.38
N GLN A 131 -38.46 4.06 11.00
CA GLN A 131 -38.15 4.31 9.60
C GLN A 131 -37.48 3.10 8.93
N PRO A 132 -37.78 2.83 7.65
CA PRO A 132 -37.13 1.75 6.90
C PRO A 132 -35.61 1.93 6.78
N SER A 133 -35.10 3.17 6.81
CA SER A 133 -33.67 3.50 6.89
C SER A 133 -33.04 2.98 8.19
N TYR A 134 -33.75 3.04 9.33
CA TYR A 134 -33.27 2.48 10.61
C TYR A 134 -33.13 0.96 10.56
N LYS A 135 -34.14 0.26 10.04
CA LYS A 135 -34.09 -1.21 9.85
C LYS A 135 -32.93 -1.61 8.93
N ARG A 136 -32.70 -0.83 7.86
CA ARG A 136 -31.58 -1.05 6.92
C ARG A 136 -30.22 -0.86 7.60
N LEU A 137 -30.06 0.22 8.38
CA LEU A 137 -28.83 0.47 9.13
C LEU A 137 -28.57 -0.63 10.17
N LYS A 138 -29.60 -1.10 10.88
CA LYS A 138 -29.49 -2.23 11.83
C LYS A 138 -29.03 -3.50 11.14
N LYS A 139 -29.56 -3.81 9.94
CA LYS A 139 -29.14 -4.96 9.14
C LYS A 139 -27.68 -4.82 8.67
N MET A 140 -27.26 -3.62 8.26
CA MET A 140 -25.87 -3.35 7.87
C MET A 140 -24.91 -3.51 9.05
N ASN A 141 -25.26 -2.99 10.23
CA ASN A 141 -24.50 -3.19 11.47
C ASN A 141 -24.32 -4.69 11.77
N HIS A 142 -25.42 -5.44 11.75
CA HIS A 142 -25.37 -6.89 12.02
C HIS A 142 -24.50 -7.63 10.99
N ASN A 143 -24.66 -7.32 9.71
CA ASN A 143 -23.84 -7.91 8.65
C ASN A 143 -22.36 -7.60 8.82
N LEU A 144 -22.01 -6.37 9.19
CA LEU A 144 -20.62 -5.99 9.41
C LEU A 144 -20.01 -6.78 10.57
N VAL A 145 -20.74 -6.98 11.67
CA VAL A 145 -20.30 -7.84 12.78
C VAL A 145 -20.10 -9.29 12.33
N LEU A 146 -21.02 -9.85 11.54
CA LEU A 146 -20.86 -11.20 10.97
C LEU A 146 -19.64 -11.32 10.04
N ILE A 147 -19.35 -10.26 9.28
CA ILE A 147 -18.16 -10.21 8.43
C ILE A 147 -16.90 -10.15 9.29
N GLN A 148 -16.88 -9.36 10.36
CA GLN A 148 -15.74 -9.31 11.29
C GLN A 148 -15.49 -10.68 11.90
N TYR A 149 -16.53 -11.35 12.38
CA TYR A 149 -16.43 -12.71 12.91
C TYR A 149 -15.89 -13.70 11.86
N TYR A 150 -16.36 -13.60 10.62
CA TYR A 150 -15.85 -14.42 9.53
C TYR A 150 -14.36 -14.17 9.23
N ILE A 151 -13.92 -12.92 9.26
CA ILE A 151 -12.50 -12.56 9.09
C ILE A 151 -11.68 -13.11 10.26
N TYR A 152 -12.14 -12.96 11.50
CA TYR A 152 -11.46 -13.53 12.68
C TYR A 152 -11.27 -15.03 12.53
N ASN A 153 -12.31 -15.76 12.14
CA ASN A 153 -12.24 -17.21 11.94
C ASN A 153 -11.30 -17.58 10.79
N ALA A 154 -11.39 -16.88 9.65
CA ALA A 154 -10.54 -17.15 8.50
C ALA A 154 -9.05 -16.93 8.82
N LEU A 155 -8.74 -15.95 9.67
CA LEU A 155 -7.38 -15.68 10.13
C LEU A 155 -7.00 -16.46 11.39
N SER A 156 -7.83 -17.40 11.85
CA SER A 156 -7.60 -18.17 13.09
C SER A 156 -7.27 -17.28 14.30
N TYR A 157 -7.90 -16.10 14.39
CA TYR A 157 -7.66 -15.07 15.40
C TYR A 157 -6.23 -14.50 15.43
N ASN A 158 -5.39 -14.82 14.43
CA ASN A 158 -4.09 -14.20 14.27
C ASN A 158 -4.21 -12.87 13.53
N LEU A 159 -4.27 -11.80 14.32
CA LEU A 159 -4.44 -10.41 13.85
C LEU A 159 -3.19 -9.57 14.07
N GLU A 160 -2.11 -10.19 14.57
CA GLU A 160 -0.86 -9.51 14.82
C GLU A 160 -0.27 -9.08 13.47
N CYS A 161 -0.21 -7.76 13.30
CA CYS A 161 0.27 -7.11 12.10
C CYS A 161 1.36 -6.12 12.51
N GLU A 162 2.60 -6.59 12.46
CA GLU A 162 3.75 -5.68 12.43
C GLU A 162 3.74 -4.91 11.11
N ILE A 163 3.92 -3.60 11.20
CA ILE A 163 3.98 -2.73 10.02
C ILE A 163 5.34 -2.06 9.93
N ALA A 164 5.85 -1.93 8.71
CA ALA A 164 7.13 -1.32 8.42
C ALA A 164 7.22 0.14 8.90
N HIS A 165 6.07 0.84 8.98
CA HIS A 165 5.99 2.18 9.55
C HIS A 165 6.51 2.25 10.98
N GLU A 166 6.16 1.28 11.84
CA GLU A 166 6.62 1.25 13.25
C GLU A 166 8.15 1.08 13.34
N ILE A 167 8.75 0.36 12.38
CA ILE A 167 10.19 0.13 12.31
C ILE A 167 10.94 1.32 11.72
N VAL A 168 10.37 2.01 10.72
CA VAL A 168 11.02 3.13 10.03
C VAL A 168 11.06 4.40 10.89
N LEU A 169 10.05 4.62 11.74
CA LEU A 169 9.93 5.85 12.55
C LEU A 169 11.18 6.17 13.40
N PRO A 170 11.78 5.24 14.16
CA PRO A 170 13.03 5.48 14.89
C PRO A 170 14.18 5.96 13.98
N TYR A 171 14.33 5.38 12.79
CA TYR A 171 15.39 5.78 11.86
C TYR A 171 15.16 7.19 11.29
N LEU A 172 13.91 7.52 10.93
CA LEU A 172 13.58 8.87 10.47
C LEU A 172 13.77 9.91 11.58
N ALA A 173 13.47 9.56 12.84
CA ALA A 173 13.73 10.44 13.99
C ALA A 173 15.24 10.68 14.22
N GLN A 174 16.07 9.65 14.09
CA GLN A 174 17.53 9.80 14.15
C GLN A 174 18.08 10.66 13.02
N LEU A 175 17.53 10.52 11.81
CA LEU A 175 17.88 11.37 10.67
C LEU A 175 17.54 12.84 10.93
N GLN A 176 16.38 13.12 11.52
CA GLN A 176 15.96 14.46 11.93
C GLN A 176 16.83 15.07 13.02
N ALA A 177 17.35 14.23 13.93
CA ALA A 177 18.25 14.67 14.99
C ALA A 177 19.68 14.95 14.51
N THR A 178 20.04 14.52 13.29
CA THR A 178 21.39 14.70 12.75
C THR A 178 21.55 16.13 12.22
N SER A 179 22.48 16.89 12.78
CA SER A 179 22.76 18.29 12.40
C SER A 179 23.38 18.46 11.02
N ASP A 180 23.91 17.39 10.45
CA ASP A 180 24.78 17.42 9.26
C ASP A 180 24.00 17.46 7.94
N VAL A 181 22.67 17.41 8.00
CA VAL A 181 21.80 17.29 6.82
C VAL A 181 20.90 18.51 6.73
N ASP A 182 20.79 19.08 5.52
CA ASP A 182 19.83 20.15 5.30
C ASP A 182 18.40 19.69 5.60
N LYS A 183 17.62 20.56 6.24
CA LYS A 183 16.24 20.28 6.65
C LYS A 183 15.37 19.90 5.45
N SER A 184 15.65 20.47 4.27
CA SER A 184 14.91 20.13 3.05
C SER A 184 15.15 18.69 2.62
N THR A 185 16.39 18.21 2.69
CA THR A 185 16.78 16.83 2.37
C THR A 185 16.15 15.85 3.36
N VAL A 186 16.19 16.15 4.66
CA VAL A 186 15.53 15.31 5.68
C VAL A 186 14.03 15.23 5.43
N ALA A 187 13.37 16.36 5.16
CA ALA A 187 11.94 16.39 4.85
C ALA A 187 11.61 15.56 3.59
N TYR A 188 12.44 15.66 2.55
CA TYR A 188 12.31 14.85 1.33
C TYR A 188 12.45 13.35 1.64
N LEU A 189 13.47 12.95 2.39
CA LEU A 189 13.72 11.55 2.77
C LEU A 189 12.55 10.98 3.60
N CYS A 190 12.08 11.70 4.61
CA CYS A 190 10.95 11.27 5.43
C CYS A 190 9.66 11.13 4.59
N CYS A 191 9.32 12.16 3.81
CA CYS A 191 8.11 12.15 2.98
C CYS A 191 8.14 11.03 1.93
N THR A 192 9.27 10.84 1.26
CA THR A 192 9.42 9.83 0.20
C THR A 192 9.34 8.43 0.78
N THR A 193 10.03 8.17 1.90
CA THR A 193 9.98 6.87 2.58
C THR A 193 8.55 6.52 3.01
N MET A 194 7.83 7.46 3.64
CA MET A 194 6.46 7.22 4.10
C MET A 194 5.47 7.02 2.94
N LYS A 195 5.65 7.73 1.82
CA LYS A 195 4.83 7.56 0.61
C LYS A 195 5.06 6.17 0.00
N LEU A 196 6.31 5.78 -0.20
CA LEU A 196 6.66 4.46 -0.76
C LEU A 196 6.11 3.32 0.10
N LEU A 197 6.27 3.40 1.42
CA LEU A 197 5.70 2.44 2.36
C LEU A 197 4.19 2.35 2.22
N SER A 198 3.51 3.49 2.22
CA SER A 198 2.05 3.56 2.10
C SER A 198 1.58 2.92 0.78
N THR A 199 2.30 3.18 -0.31
CA THR A 199 2.00 2.63 -1.63
C THR A 199 2.26 1.12 -1.72
N PHE A 200 3.27 0.60 -1.04
CA PHE A 200 3.58 -0.84 -1.09
C PHE A 200 2.45 -1.71 -0.52
N TYR A 201 1.75 -1.23 0.51
CA TYR A 201 0.62 -1.96 1.12
C TYR A 201 -0.60 -2.12 0.20
N PHE A 202 -0.67 -1.41 -0.93
CA PHE A 202 -1.71 -1.67 -1.93
C PHE A 202 -1.52 -3.01 -2.65
N CYS A 203 -0.28 -3.51 -2.70
CA CYS A 203 0.08 -4.74 -3.37
C CYS A 203 0.00 -5.95 -2.44
N ARG A 204 -0.48 -7.09 -2.97
CA ARG A 204 -0.57 -8.34 -2.21
C ARG A 204 0.80 -8.85 -1.77
N LYS A 205 1.87 -8.51 -2.49
CA LYS A 205 3.26 -8.88 -2.13
C LYS A 205 3.69 -8.39 -0.75
N CYS A 206 3.01 -7.41 -0.14
CA CYS A 206 3.30 -6.99 1.22
C CYS A 206 3.15 -8.10 2.29
N ILE A 207 2.44 -9.20 1.99
CA ILE A 207 2.34 -10.37 2.91
C ILE A 207 3.42 -11.42 2.69
N GLN A 208 4.28 -11.26 1.68
CA GLN A 208 5.40 -12.17 1.38
C GLN A 208 6.68 -11.77 2.12
N TYR A 209 6.72 -10.55 2.64
CA TYR A 209 7.88 -9.96 3.31
C TYR A 209 7.56 -9.59 4.75
N THR A 210 8.59 -9.65 5.59
CA THR A 210 8.52 -9.15 6.97
C THR A 210 8.47 -7.62 6.99
N ALA A 211 7.93 -7.05 8.06
CA ALA A 211 7.91 -5.60 8.26
C ALA A 211 9.33 -5.00 8.21
N LYS A 212 10.34 -5.73 8.73
CA LYS A 212 11.74 -5.30 8.72
C LYS A 212 12.31 -5.26 7.31
N GLU A 213 12.09 -6.29 6.49
CA GLU A 213 12.55 -6.31 5.09
C GLU A 213 11.95 -5.15 4.29
N ILE A 214 10.64 -4.92 4.42
CA ILE A 214 9.94 -3.81 3.74
C ILE A 214 10.50 -2.45 4.20
N ALA A 215 10.70 -2.27 5.51
CA ALA A 215 11.25 -1.05 6.09
C ALA A 215 12.66 -0.74 5.56
N MET A 216 13.54 -1.75 5.58
CA MET A 216 14.92 -1.59 5.12
C MET A 216 15.00 -1.34 3.62
N ALA A 217 14.18 -2.02 2.80
CA ALA A 217 14.10 -1.78 1.37
C ALA A 217 13.68 -0.33 1.05
N CYS A 218 12.63 0.17 1.72
CA CYS A 218 12.14 1.53 1.55
C CYS A 218 13.19 2.59 1.94
N LEU A 219 13.84 2.41 3.09
CA LEU A 219 14.89 3.31 3.55
C LEU A 219 16.08 3.27 2.58
N HIS A 220 16.56 2.08 2.22
CA HIS A 220 17.67 1.92 1.28
C HIS A 220 17.41 2.64 -0.04
N PHE A 221 16.26 2.36 -0.66
CA PHE A 221 15.90 2.97 -1.93
C PHE A 221 15.81 4.49 -1.83
N THR A 222 15.16 5.01 -0.78
CA THR A 222 14.99 6.46 -0.61
C THR A 222 16.33 7.17 -0.41
N PHE A 223 17.26 6.56 0.33
CA PHE A 223 18.61 7.10 0.52
C PHE A 223 19.49 7.03 -0.73
N VAL A 224 19.42 5.94 -1.49
CA VAL A 224 20.16 5.82 -2.76
C VAL A 224 19.61 6.83 -3.77
N SER A 225 18.28 6.97 -3.85
CA SER A 225 17.61 7.86 -4.80
C SER A 225 17.80 9.34 -4.50
N SER A 226 18.02 9.72 -3.24
CA SER A 226 18.23 11.12 -2.87
C SER A 226 19.64 11.64 -3.20
N GLY A 227 20.58 10.76 -3.57
CA GLY A 227 21.99 11.11 -3.79
C GLY A 227 22.69 11.70 -2.55
N SER A 228 22.09 11.55 -1.36
CA SER A 228 22.58 12.24 -0.16
C SER A 228 23.69 11.46 0.53
N GLU A 229 24.82 12.10 0.80
CA GLU A 229 25.99 11.48 1.45
C GLU A 229 25.97 11.66 2.98
N VAL A 230 24.91 11.22 3.65
CA VAL A 230 24.86 11.21 5.12
C VAL A 230 25.66 10.01 5.64
N HIS A 231 26.98 10.16 5.78
CA HIS A 231 27.90 9.06 6.08
C HIS A 231 27.55 8.27 7.36
N SER A 232 27.14 8.98 8.43
CA SER A 232 26.74 8.39 9.72
C SER A 232 25.50 7.50 9.57
N PHE A 233 24.47 8.01 8.90
CA PHE A 233 23.24 7.28 8.65
C PHE A 233 23.44 6.12 7.66
N LYS A 234 24.24 6.33 6.61
CA LYS A 234 24.60 5.31 5.61
C LYS A 234 25.29 4.11 6.26
N ALA A 235 26.13 4.32 7.27
CA ALA A 235 26.77 3.24 8.01
C ALA A 235 25.78 2.41 8.85
N ILE A 236 24.83 3.07 9.51
CA ILE A 236 23.75 2.41 10.27
C ILE A 236 22.90 1.58 9.31
N LEU A 237 22.46 2.19 8.21
CA LEU A 237 21.61 1.53 7.23
C LEU A 237 22.31 0.34 6.58
N LYS A 238 23.60 0.46 6.21
CA LYS A 238 24.40 -0.66 5.70
C LYS A 238 24.49 -1.82 6.69
N ARG A 239 24.64 -1.55 7.99
CA ARG A 239 24.69 -2.58 9.02
C ARG A 239 23.36 -3.33 9.11
N GLU A 240 22.25 -2.61 9.12
CA GLU A 240 20.91 -3.21 9.19
C GLU A 240 20.55 -3.98 7.92
N ILE A 241 20.93 -3.47 6.74
CA ILE A 241 20.76 -4.17 5.46
C ILE A 241 21.59 -5.44 5.42
N ALA A 242 22.84 -5.41 5.90
CA ALA A 242 23.67 -6.61 5.98
C ALA A 242 23.13 -7.66 6.97
N ALA A 243 22.30 -7.23 7.93
CA ALA A 243 21.57 -8.12 8.82
C ALA A 243 20.27 -8.67 8.19
N VAL A 244 19.84 -8.16 7.03
CA VAL A 244 18.78 -8.78 6.23
C VAL A 244 19.42 -9.92 5.44
N GLU A 245 18.96 -11.14 5.68
CA GLU A 245 19.59 -12.38 5.20
C GLU A 245 19.67 -12.48 3.65
N ASP A 246 18.85 -11.73 2.91
CA ASP A 246 18.72 -11.83 1.47
C ASP A 246 18.60 -10.46 0.76
N LEU A 247 19.70 -10.02 0.15
CA LEU A 247 19.73 -8.79 -0.68
C LEU A 247 18.88 -8.91 -1.95
N GLY A 248 18.64 -10.11 -2.47
CA GLY A 248 17.77 -10.34 -3.63
C GLY A 248 16.32 -9.95 -3.33
N LYS A 249 15.84 -10.25 -2.13
CA LYS A 249 14.50 -9.84 -1.68
C LYS A 249 14.35 -8.34 -1.57
N LEU A 250 15.38 -7.62 -1.10
CA LEU A 250 15.33 -6.17 -1.00
C LEU A 250 15.15 -5.52 -2.38
N ASN A 251 15.87 -6.01 -3.39
CA ASN A 251 15.71 -5.53 -4.76
C ASN A 251 14.31 -5.85 -5.32
N ASP A 252 13.79 -7.06 -5.10
CA ASP A 252 12.43 -7.40 -5.53
C ASP A 252 11.38 -6.49 -4.84
N ILE A 253 11.51 -6.23 -3.54
CA ILE A 253 10.61 -5.30 -2.84
C ILE A 253 10.64 -3.92 -3.50
N VAL A 254 11.83 -3.40 -3.80
CA VAL A 254 12.01 -2.08 -4.43
C VAL A 254 11.40 -2.05 -5.83
N ASP A 255 11.65 -3.06 -6.65
CA ASP A 255 11.10 -3.16 -8.00
C ASP A 255 9.56 -3.14 -7.96
N ASN A 256 8.97 -3.92 -7.04
CA ASN A 256 7.52 -3.92 -6.85
C ASN A 256 6.99 -2.60 -6.28
N MET A 257 7.74 -1.90 -5.42
CA MET A 257 7.36 -0.56 -4.94
C MET A 257 7.26 0.43 -6.10
N ILE A 258 8.25 0.45 -7.00
CA ILE A 258 8.28 1.34 -8.16
C ILE A 258 7.09 1.06 -9.07
N LEU A 259 6.87 -0.21 -9.41
CA LEU A 259 5.76 -0.62 -10.27
C LEU A 259 4.40 -0.24 -9.68
N VAL A 260 4.20 -0.40 -8.37
CA VAL A 260 2.92 -0.05 -7.71
C VAL A 260 2.76 1.47 -7.61
N SER A 261 3.83 2.23 -7.41
CA SER A 261 3.81 3.69 -7.47
C SER A 261 3.32 4.22 -8.81
N ASP A 262 3.80 3.65 -9.91
CA ASP A 262 3.35 4.02 -11.26
C ASP A 262 1.89 3.66 -11.51
N VAL A 263 1.43 2.48 -11.06
CA VAL A 263 0.02 2.06 -11.23
C VAL A 263 -0.93 2.87 -10.33
N SER A 264 -0.51 3.20 -9.11
CA SER A 264 -1.33 3.96 -8.17
C SER A 264 -1.57 5.40 -8.62
N THR A 265 -0.58 6.04 -9.25
CA THR A 265 -0.74 7.40 -9.81
C THR A 265 -1.73 7.43 -10.97
N LEU A 266 -1.76 6.37 -11.79
CA LEU A 266 -2.72 6.22 -12.89
C LEU A 266 -4.16 5.87 -12.43
N SER A 267 -4.31 5.27 -11.26
CA SER A 267 -5.61 4.79 -10.75
C SER A 267 -6.38 5.84 -9.94
N ILE A 268 -5.76 6.98 -9.64
CA ILE A 268 -6.31 8.07 -8.81
C ILE A 268 -6.76 9.29 -9.65
N THR A 269 -6.51 9.27 -10.97
CA THR A 269 -7.03 10.25 -11.94
C THR A 269 -8.32 9.76 -12.61
#